data_AF-A0AAN9UIU9-F1
#
_entry.id   AF-A0AAN9UIU9-F1
#
_cell.length_a   1.000
_cell.length_b   1.000
_cell.length_c   1.000
_cell.angle_alpha   90.00
_cell.angle_beta   90.00
_cell.angle_gamma   90.00
#
_symmetry.space_group_name_H-M   'P 1'
#
loop_
_entity.id
_entity.type
_entity.pdbx_description
1 polymer ?
#
loop_
_entity_poly.entity_id
_entity_poly.type
_entity_poly.pdbx_seq_one_letter_code
_entity_poly.pdbx_strand_id
1 'polypeptide(L)'
;MALVNQFLTRIRSFVLALDGNSLDAWLQVEPGPTAQQYLQLREELRQSFGSRRSALEGVVDNCMPEVDDPPEGTGSPWPSFVSFIKEYLLYWKDADFGDLMALQESLSGLLTRPELMSGRRAAAGDEDSKSMVEQSADIIQKIFTSCLTDRSSTRFAKPEGKKVGVYIFANLVLKLLFTEAYLQTPPVLQQHRKLILTYLIPSNIMLGRFPSEALLARPEAASLATIFLPIMSAVRKGNFVAFQHSIALHERWLYRKGLLFALTFRLRPIVWRSFIRRCFLLTYEPPPPTADSRAAPTLNLADVYVAASYVQRRLEGHAQARPQQQHKRPVNNIFMKAVTNSASPRSLKPSEGLFWGNLPVTEKEVEGVVAALIAQGLMHGFLAHSSGRFAVMGAKKAGGPLAAGWPAVARMILERLAEEGVDIDQVPAWVRMPRGYA
;
A
#
# COMPACT_ATOMS: atom_id res chain seq x y z
N MET A 1 15.58 0.66 -52.28
CA MET A 1 16.32 0.22 -51.08
C MET A 1 15.36 -0.55 -50.20
N ALA A 2 15.80 -1.66 -49.59
CA ALA A 2 14.99 -2.42 -48.63
C ALA A 2 14.43 -1.49 -47.53
N LEU A 3 13.16 -1.63 -47.12
CA LEU A 3 12.53 -0.80 -46.08
C LEU A 3 13.30 -0.91 -44.76
N VAL A 4 13.88 -2.08 -44.47
CA VAL A 4 14.75 -2.30 -43.29
C VAL A 4 15.97 -1.36 -43.33
N ASN A 5 16.62 -1.19 -44.48
CA ASN A 5 17.77 -0.28 -44.59
C ASN A 5 17.36 1.18 -44.44
N GLN A 6 16.21 1.57 -45.00
CA GLN A 6 15.68 2.94 -44.83
C GLN A 6 15.35 3.22 -43.35
N PHE A 7 14.76 2.24 -42.67
CA PHE A 7 14.43 2.30 -41.25
C PHE A 7 15.69 2.46 -40.39
N LEU A 8 16.70 1.63 -40.60
CA LEU A 8 17.99 1.70 -39.89
C LEU A 8 18.75 2.99 -40.18
N THR A 9 18.73 3.47 -41.42
CA THR A 9 19.37 4.74 -41.82
C THR A 9 18.73 5.92 -41.11
N ARG A 10 17.40 5.92 -40.94
CA ARG A 10 16.69 6.94 -40.17
C ARG A 10 17.08 6.93 -38.69
N ILE A 11 17.11 5.75 -38.07
CA ILE A 11 17.57 5.61 -36.69
C ILE A 11 19.00 6.17 -36.53
N ARG A 12 19.90 5.79 -37.43
CA ARG A 12 21.28 6.31 -37.44
C ARG A 12 21.30 7.83 -37.54
N SER A 13 20.48 8.44 -38.41
CA SER A 13 20.43 9.90 -38.54
C SER A 13 20.03 10.60 -37.23
N PHE A 14 19.12 10.02 -36.44
CA PHE A 14 18.75 10.58 -35.13
C PHE A 14 19.87 10.43 -34.10
N VAL A 15 20.57 9.29 -34.10
CA VAL A 15 21.71 9.04 -33.20
C VAL A 15 22.86 10.01 -33.50
N LEU A 16 23.21 10.20 -34.76
CA LEU A 16 24.25 11.15 -35.18
C LEU A 16 23.88 12.60 -34.80
N ALA A 17 22.61 12.95 -34.89
CA ALA A 17 22.09 14.29 -34.54
C ALA A 17 21.80 14.49 -33.04
N LEU A 18 22.02 13.47 -32.20
CA LEU A 18 21.69 13.48 -30.77
C LEU A 18 20.21 13.82 -30.48
N ASP A 19 19.30 13.50 -31.42
CA ASP A 19 17.87 13.81 -31.32
C ASP A 19 17.11 12.65 -30.66
N GLY A 20 17.16 12.64 -29.31
CA GLY A 20 16.49 11.63 -28.51
C GLY A 20 14.95 11.64 -28.63
N ASN A 21 14.34 12.79 -28.90
CA ASN A 21 12.88 12.93 -28.96
C ASN A 21 12.32 12.30 -30.24
N SER A 22 12.97 12.58 -31.38
CA SER A 22 12.58 11.95 -32.65
C SER A 22 12.88 10.46 -32.66
N LEU A 23 13.97 10.03 -32.00
CA LEU A 23 14.29 8.61 -31.87
C LEU A 23 13.25 7.86 -31.03
N ASP A 24 12.80 8.43 -29.91
CA ASP A 24 11.75 7.85 -29.06
C ASP A 24 10.41 7.74 -29.81
N ALA A 25 10.02 8.78 -30.54
CA ALA A 25 8.82 8.76 -31.38
C ALA A 25 8.90 7.73 -32.54
N TRP A 26 10.10 7.39 -32.99
CA TRP A 26 10.36 6.44 -34.08
C TRP A 26 10.46 4.98 -33.64
N LEU A 27 10.73 4.71 -32.36
CA LEU A 27 10.83 3.35 -31.81
C LEU A 27 9.51 2.90 -31.19
N GLN A 28 8.52 2.66 -32.04
CA GLN A 28 7.17 2.26 -31.63
C GLN A 28 7.09 0.78 -31.28
N VAL A 29 6.27 0.45 -30.28
CA VAL A 29 6.11 -0.92 -29.78
C VAL A 29 4.79 -1.53 -30.24
N GLU A 30 3.75 -0.72 -30.39
CA GLU A 30 2.43 -1.16 -30.88
C GLU A 30 2.06 -0.40 -32.15
N PRO A 31 1.41 -1.06 -33.13
CA PRO A 31 0.97 -0.39 -34.34
C PRO A 31 -0.22 0.52 -34.01
N GLY A 32 0.01 1.83 -34.00
CA GLY A 32 -1.05 2.83 -33.96
C GLY A 32 -1.88 2.87 -35.27
N PRO A 33 -2.97 3.66 -35.31
CA PRO A 33 -3.86 3.76 -36.49
C PRO A 33 -3.16 4.27 -37.76
N THR A 34 -1.96 4.83 -37.65
CA THR A 34 -1.11 5.34 -38.74
C THR A 34 0.12 4.47 -39.03
N ALA A 35 0.30 3.33 -38.34
CA ALA A 35 1.53 2.53 -38.36
C ALA A 35 1.63 1.54 -39.54
N GLN A 36 1.14 1.91 -40.74
CA GLN A 36 1.23 1.05 -41.93
C GLN A 36 2.68 0.72 -42.29
N GLN A 37 3.62 1.64 -42.05
CA GLN A 37 5.04 1.45 -42.32
C GLN A 37 5.67 0.34 -41.47
N TYR A 38 5.25 0.14 -40.21
CA TYR A 38 5.79 -0.91 -39.34
C TYR A 38 5.23 -2.29 -39.68
N LEU A 39 3.98 -2.35 -40.17
CA LEU A 39 3.40 -3.59 -40.68
C LEU A 39 4.08 -4.04 -41.98
N GLN A 40 4.38 -3.10 -42.88
CA GLN A 40 5.17 -3.39 -44.09
C GLN A 40 6.60 -3.82 -43.75
N LEU A 41 7.23 -3.17 -42.76
CA LEU A 41 8.54 -3.56 -42.24
C LEU A 41 8.53 -4.99 -41.70
N ARG A 42 7.51 -5.37 -40.91
CA ARG A 42 7.33 -6.73 -40.38
C ARG A 42 7.24 -7.78 -41.48
N GLU A 43 6.46 -7.52 -42.53
CA GLU A 43 6.34 -8.44 -43.66
C GLU A 43 7.67 -8.58 -44.43
N GLU A 44 8.39 -7.48 -44.65
CA GLU A 44 9.72 -7.52 -45.27
C GLU A 44 10.73 -8.28 -44.41
N LEU A 45 10.70 -8.11 -43.08
CA LEU A 45 11.56 -8.83 -42.15
C LEU A 45 11.30 -10.33 -42.19
N ARG A 46 10.04 -10.76 -42.26
CA ARG A 46 9.66 -12.17 -42.36
C ARG A 46 10.08 -12.79 -43.69
N GLN A 47 9.83 -12.09 -44.80
CA GLN A 47 10.15 -12.58 -46.15
C GLN A 47 11.67 -12.64 -46.40
N SER A 48 12.40 -11.59 -45.98
CA SER A 48 13.82 -11.46 -46.28
C SER A 48 14.70 -12.21 -45.28
N PHE A 49 14.33 -12.22 -43.99
CA PHE A 49 15.19 -12.73 -42.91
C PHE A 49 14.66 -13.98 -42.21
N GLY A 50 13.40 -14.36 -42.37
CA GLY A 50 12.84 -15.66 -41.92
C GLY A 50 13.40 -16.17 -40.58
N SER A 51 14.07 -17.33 -40.60
CA SER A 51 14.80 -17.93 -39.47
C SER A 51 16.30 -17.54 -39.41
N ARG A 52 16.80 -16.75 -40.38
CA ARG A 52 18.21 -16.37 -40.53
C ARG A 52 18.56 -15.15 -39.67
N ARG A 53 18.60 -15.37 -38.35
CA ARG A 53 18.95 -14.34 -37.36
C ARG A 53 20.29 -13.65 -37.64
N SER A 54 21.34 -14.41 -37.96
CA SER A 54 22.68 -13.86 -38.24
C SER A 54 22.73 -12.91 -39.45
N ALA A 55 21.88 -13.13 -40.45
CA ALA A 55 21.78 -12.25 -41.61
C ALA A 55 21.15 -10.89 -41.26
N LEU A 56 20.16 -10.89 -40.36
CA LEU A 56 19.55 -9.65 -39.85
C LEU A 56 20.55 -8.87 -38.99
N GLU A 57 21.27 -9.56 -38.10
CA GLU A 57 22.30 -8.94 -37.27
C GLU A 57 23.40 -8.30 -38.12
N GLY A 58 23.87 -8.98 -39.17
CA GLY A 58 24.86 -8.42 -40.09
C GLY A 58 24.36 -7.19 -40.87
N VAL A 59 23.06 -7.12 -41.20
CA VAL A 59 22.47 -5.91 -41.81
C VAL A 59 22.46 -4.74 -40.84
N VAL A 60 22.14 -4.99 -39.56
CA VAL A 60 22.18 -3.93 -38.53
C VAL A 60 23.61 -3.44 -38.32
N ASP A 61 24.59 -4.33 -38.22
CA ASP A 61 26.01 -3.98 -38.03
C ASP A 61 26.54 -3.14 -39.20
N ASN A 62 26.18 -3.50 -40.44
CA ASN A 62 26.56 -2.72 -41.63
C ASN A 62 25.90 -1.33 -41.67
N CYS A 63 24.69 -1.19 -41.13
CA CYS A 63 23.97 0.08 -41.13
C CYS A 63 24.42 1.01 -39.99
N MET A 64 24.93 0.46 -38.90
CA MET A 64 25.30 1.16 -37.67
C MET A 64 26.77 0.91 -37.26
N PRO A 65 27.74 1.32 -38.09
CA PRO A 65 29.14 1.22 -37.72
C PRO A 65 29.44 2.16 -36.54
N GLU A 66 30.20 1.64 -35.58
CA GLU A 66 30.81 2.43 -34.52
C GLU A 66 31.90 3.32 -35.12
N VAL A 67 31.87 4.61 -34.76
CA VAL A 67 32.91 5.58 -35.12
C VAL A 67 33.64 5.96 -33.85
N ASP A 68 34.92 5.59 -33.77
CA ASP A 68 35.84 6.06 -32.73
C ASP A 68 36.12 7.56 -32.97
N ASP A 69 35.94 8.39 -31.94
CA ASP A 69 36.11 9.85 -31.96
C ASP A 69 35.20 10.60 -32.99
N PRO A 70 33.87 10.64 -32.76
CA PRO A 70 32.97 11.41 -33.62
C PRO A 70 33.28 12.92 -33.57
N PRO A 71 33.05 13.66 -34.67
CA PRO A 71 33.20 15.12 -34.70
C PRO A 71 32.45 15.81 -33.55
N GLU A 72 33.01 16.91 -33.01
CA GLU A 72 32.39 17.67 -31.92
C GLU A 72 30.93 18.00 -32.21
N GLY A 73 30.03 17.56 -31.33
CA GLY A 73 28.58 17.78 -31.45
C GLY A 73 27.81 16.69 -32.21
N THR A 74 28.44 15.60 -32.64
CA THR A 74 27.77 14.46 -33.27
C THR A 74 27.85 13.20 -32.41
N GLY A 75 26.78 12.40 -32.43
CA GLY A 75 26.72 11.11 -31.74
C GLY A 75 27.26 9.96 -32.60
N SER A 76 27.42 8.78 -32.00
CA SER A 76 27.84 7.55 -32.67
C SER A 76 27.02 6.36 -32.12
N PRO A 77 26.61 5.37 -32.94
CA PRO A 77 25.98 4.15 -32.44
C PRO A 77 26.97 3.36 -31.56
N TRP A 78 26.57 3.02 -30.33
CA TRP A 78 27.40 2.23 -29.41
C TRP A 78 26.93 0.76 -29.35
N PRO A 79 27.79 -0.19 -28.92
CA PRO A 79 27.53 -1.64 -29.04
C PRO A 79 26.22 -2.13 -28.41
N SER A 80 25.86 -1.60 -27.24
CA SER A 80 24.60 -1.95 -26.57
C SER A 80 23.37 -1.44 -27.33
N PHE A 81 23.44 -0.28 -27.99
CA PHE A 81 22.32 0.22 -28.79
C PHE A 81 22.16 -0.56 -30.08
N VAL A 82 23.26 -0.91 -30.75
CA VAL A 82 23.24 -1.81 -31.92
C VAL A 82 22.61 -3.15 -31.55
N SER A 83 22.97 -3.71 -30.39
CA SER A 83 22.35 -4.93 -29.85
C SER A 83 20.85 -4.75 -29.59
N PHE A 84 20.42 -3.57 -29.13
CA PHE A 84 19.02 -3.28 -28.87
C PHE A 84 18.22 -3.25 -30.16
N ILE A 85 18.76 -2.60 -31.20
CA ILE A 85 18.13 -2.53 -32.52
C ILE A 85 17.99 -3.92 -33.15
N LYS A 86 18.97 -4.82 -32.96
CA LYS A 86 18.86 -6.21 -33.39
C LYS A 86 17.65 -6.91 -32.75
N GLU A 87 17.50 -6.80 -31.43
CA GLU A 87 16.38 -7.39 -30.69
C GLU A 87 15.04 -6.72 -31.01
N TYR A 88 15.01 -5.41 -31.22
CA TYR A 88 13.82 -4.68 -31.62
C TYR A 88 13.31 -5.11 -33.00
N LEU A 89 14.20 -5.36 -33.97
CA LEU A 89 13.80 -5.89 -35.27
C LEU A 89 13.35 -7.37 -35.18
N LEU A 90 13.95 -8.16 -34.30
CA LEU A 90 13.47 -9.53 -34.01
C LEU A 90 12.08 -9.51 -33.38
N TYR A 91 11.85 -8.61 -32.42
CA TYR A 91 10.52 -8.35 -31.86
C TYR A 91 9.52 -8.03 -32.96
N TRP A 92 9.78 -7.04 -33.82
CA TRP A 92 8.84 -6.67 -34.89
C TRP A 92 8.62 -7.79 -35.93
N LYS A 93 9.63 -8.63 -36.18
CA LYS A 93 9.50 -9.82 -37.05
C LYS A 93 8.56 -10.86 -36.43
N ASP A 94 8.68 -11.12 -35.14
CA ASP A 94 8.00 -12.22 -34.45
C ASP A 94 6.73 -11.79 -33.71
N ALA A 95 6.50 -10.47 -33.55
CA ALA A 95 5.32 -9.91 -32.91
C ALA A 95 4.06 -10.45 -33.57
N ASP A 96 3.18 -11.08 -32.79
CA ASP A 96 1.84 -11.44 -33.20
C ASP A 96 0.82 -10.65 -32.38
N PHE A 97 0.24 -9.62 -32.99
CA PHE A 97 -0.75 -8.77 -32.33
C PHE A 97 -2.10 -9.49 -32.12
N GLY A 98 -2.28 -10.71 -32.67
CA GLY A 98 -3.43 -11.57 -32.38
C GLY A 98 -3.27 -12.39 -31.09
N ASP A 99 -2.04 -12.62 -30.63
CA ASP A 99 -1.73 -13.34 -29.38
C ASP A 99 -1.05 -12.41 -28.38
N LEU A 100 -1.89 -11.75 -27.58
CA LEU A 100 -1.46 -10.80 -26.54
C LEU A 100 -0.52 -11.42 -25.49
N MET A 101 -0.57 -12.73 -25.26
CA MET A 101 0.26 -13.39 -24.25
C MET A 101 1.69 -13.59 -24.77
N ALA A 102 1.82 -14.08 -26.01
CA ALA A 102 3.10 -14.19 -26.68
C ALA A 102 3.75 -12.81 -26.91
N LEU A 103 2.93 -11.81 -27.25
CA LEU A 103 3.39 -10.42 -27.39
C LEU A 103 3.95 -9.89 -26.06
N GLN A 104 3.27 -10.13 -24.94
CA GLN A 104 3.72 -9.71 -23.62
C GLN A 104 5.03 -10.40 -23.21
N GLU A 105 5.19 -11.69 -23.51
CA GLU A 105 6.42 -12.43 -23.25
C GLU A 105 7.60 -11.88 -24.08
N SER A 106 7.38 -11.61 -25.36
CA SER A 106 8.40 -11.04 -26.24
C SER A 106 8.76 -9.59 -25.87
N LEU A 107 7.80 -8.79 -25.41
CA LEU A 107 8.03 -7.43 -24.92
C LEU A 107 8.78 -7.42 -23.59
N SER A 108 8.41 -8.32 -22.68
CA SER A 108 9.19 -8.51 -21.46
C SER A 108 10.62 -8.93 -21.82
N GLY A 109 10.81 -9.82 -22.80
CA GLY A 109 12.13 -10.20 -23.29
C GLY A 109 12.95 -9.01 -23.84
N LEU A 110 12.31 -8.09 -24.58
CA LEU A 110 12.93 -6.88 -25.12
C LEU A 110 13.32 -5.88 -24.00
N LEU A 111 12.47 -5.74 -22.99
CA LEU A 111 12.61 -4.75 -21.90
C LEU A 111 13.47 -5.24 -20.73
N THR A 112 13.61 -6.56 -20.54
CA THR A 112 14.25 -7.15 -19.33
C THR A 112 15.67 -7.65 -19.61
N ARG A 113 16.23 -7.47 -20.82
CA ARG A 113 17.62 -7.88 -21.11
C ARG A 113 18.63 -6.85 -20.58
N PRO A 114 19.47 -7.21 -19.59
CA PRO A 114 20.34 -6.26 -18.89
C PRO A 114 21.43 -5.62 -19.76
N GLU A 115 21.85 -6.29 -20.83
CA GLU A 115 22.89 -5.84 -21.78
C GLU A 115 22.51 -4.56 -22.55
N LEU A 116 21.21 -4.33 -22.77
CA LEU A 116 20.68 -3.25 -23.62
C LEU A 116 20.38 -1.96 -22.85
N MET A 117 20.13 -2.09 -21.54
CA MET A 117 19.90 -0.96 -20.63
C MET A 117 21.20 -0.31 -20.16
N SER A 118 22.35 -1.01 -20.25
CA SER A 118 23.69 -0.47 -19.98
C SER A 118 24.14 0.59 -21.01
N GLY A 119 23.52 0.63 -22.20
CA GLY A 119 24.00 1.45 -23.30
C GLY A 119 23.60 2.93 -23.27
N ARG A 120 22.49 3.31 -22.64
CA ARG A 120 21.89 4.65 -22.81
C ARG A 120 22.67 5.83 -22.19
N ARG A 121 23.89 5.62 -21.68
CA ARG A 121 24.75 6.70 -21.14
C ARG A 121 26.25 6.43 -21.35
N ALA A 122 26.68 6.37 -22.61
CA ALA A 122 28.08 6.63 -22.95
C ALA A 122 28.28 8.13 -23.20
N ALA A 123 27.97 8.97 -22.20
CA ALA A 123 28.45 10.33 -22.08
C ALA A 123 28.22 10.79 -20.63
N ALA A 124 29.31 11.06 -19.93
CA ALA A 124 29.43 11.37 -18.51
C ALA A 124 29.29 10.16 -17.58
N GLY A 125 30.44 9.70 -17.06
CA GLY A 125 30.57 8.57 -16.16
C GLY A 125 29.78 8.75 -14.86
N ASP A 126 28.98 7.75 -14.54
CA ASP A 126 28.63 7.36 -13.18
C ASP A 126 28.12 5.91 -13.23
N GLU A 127 28.69 5.05 -12.38
CA GLU A 127 28.41 3.62 -12.29
C GLU A 127 26.94 3.30 -11.95
N ASP A 128 26.39 2.24 -12.57
CA ASP A 128 25.23 1.45 -12.14
C ASP A 128 23.92 2.17 -11.77
N SER A 129 23.17 2.69 -12.76
CA SER A 129 21.74 2.96 -12.53
C SER A 129 20.88 1.71 -12.78
N LYS A 130 20.79 0.86 -11.75
CA LYS A 130 19.85 -0.26 -11.66
C LYS A 130 18.42 0.21 -11.93
N SER A 131 17.55 -0.61 -12.54
CA SER A 131 16.14 -0.24 -12.69
C SER A 131 15.51 0.04 -11.33
N MET A 132 14.49 0.90 -11.22
CA MET A 132 13.86 1.21 -9.92
C MET A 132 13.46 -0.06 -9.14
N VAL A 133 13.04 -1.11 -9.83
CA VAL A 133 12.68 -2.41 -9.24
C VAL A 133 13.92 -3.19 -8.80
N GLU A 134 14.99 -3.23 -9.60
CA GLU A 134 16.26 -3.88 -9.22
C GLU A 134 17.01 -3.12 -8.12
N GLN A 135 17.01 -1.80 -8.17
CA GLN A 135 17.58 -0.93 -7.15
C GLN A 135 16.81 -1.10 -5.84
N SER A 136 15.47 -1.19 -5.92
CA SER A 136 14.65 -1.53 -4.76
C SER A 136 14.89 -2.95 -4.26
N ALA A 137 15.04 -3.94 -5.16
CA ALA A 137 15.32 -5.33 -4.80
C ALA A 137 16.70 -5.48 -4.15
N ASP A 138 17.72 -4.78 -4.65
CA ASP A 138 19.07 -4.75 -4.11
C ASP A 138 19.16 -4.02 -2.78
N ILE A 139 18.43 -2.90 -2.63
CA ILE A 139 18.32 -2.20 -1.35
C ILE A 139 17.61 -3.11 -0.35
N ILE A 140 16.50 -3.75 -0.73
CA ILE A 140 15.81 -4.75 0.09
C ILE A 140 16.78 -5.88 0.46
N GLN A 141 17.54 -6.44 -0.48
CA GLN A 141 18.47 -7.55 -0.26
C GLN A 141 19.65 -7.14 0.63
N LYS A 142 20.26 -5.97 0.42
CA LYS A 142 21.32 -5.43 1.29
C LYS A 142 20.81 -5.20 2.71
N ILE A 143 19.59 -4.72 2.86
CA ILE A 143 18.95 -4.45 4.16
C ILE A 143 18.55 -5.75 4.87
N PHE A 144 17.99 -6.73 4.16
CA PHE A 144 17.73 -8.08 4.68
C PHE A 144 19.02 -8.77 5.08
N THR A 145 20.08 -8.66 4.28
CA THR A 145 21.41 -9.20 4.58
C THR A 145 22.01 -8.52 5.81
N SER A 146 21.88 -7.19 5.93
CA SER A 146 22.27 -6.46 7.14
C SER A 146 21.46 -6.88 8.37
N CYS A 147 20.18 -7.25 8.21
CA CYS A 147 19.35 -7.74 9.30
C CYS A 147 19.66 -9.19 9.70
N LEU A 148 20.02 -10.05 8.73
CA LEU A 148 20.47 -11.43 8.95
C LEU A 148 21.82 -11.47 9.66
N THR A 149 22.68 -10.49 9.41
CA THR A 149 24.01 -10.35 10.02
C THR A 149 24.00 -9.56 11.33
N ASP A 150 22.92 -8.83 11.63
CA ASP A 150 22.76 -8.12 12.89
C ASP A 150 22.49 -9.08 14.07
N ARG A 151 23.45 -9.20 14.98
CA ARG A 151 23.39 -10.02 16.19
C ARG A 151 22.88 -9.27 17.43
N SER A 152 22.40 -8.03 17.27
CA SER A 152 21.89 -7.18 18.36
C SER A 152 20.78 -7.78 19.21
N SER A 153 20.00 -8.71 18.65
CA SER A 153 18.89 -9.40 19.32
C SER A 153 18.93 -10.89 19.01
N THR A 154 18.72 -11.71 20.05
CA THR A 154 18.67 -13.18 19.96
C THR A 154 17.44 -13.63 19.16
N ARG A 155 17.50 -14.85 18.60
CA ARG A 155 16.40 -15.43 17.85
C ARG A 155 15.15 -15.46 18.76
N PHE A 156 14.04 -14.85 18.29
CA PHE A 156 12.77 -14.68 19.01
C PHE A 156 12.68 -13.59 20.09
N ALA A 157 13.72 -12.78 20.30
CA ALA A 157 13.62 -11.58 21.13
C ALA A 157 12.91 -10.42 20.39
N LYS A 158 12.41 -9.44 21.16
CA LYS A 158 11.90 -8.18 20.62
C LYS A 158 13.00 -7.54 19.74
N PRO A 159 12.72 -7.15 18.48
CA PRO A 159 13.72 -6.51 17.64
C PRO A 159 14.09 -5.15 18.24
N GLU A 160 15.39 -4.88 18.33
CA GLU A 160 15.96 -3.62 18.81
C GLU A 160 16.93 -3.06 17.76
N GLY A 161 17.20 -1.75 17.82
CA GLY A 161 18.16 -1.09 16.93
C GLY A 161 17.81 -1.17 15.44
N LYS A 162 18.80 -1.52 14.62
CA LYS A 162 18.72 -1.48 13.14
C LYS A 162 17.65 -2.42 12.56
N LYS A 163 17.32 -3.52 13.23
CA LYS A 163 16.27 -4.46 12.78
C LYS A 163 14.89 -3.82 12.73
N VAL A 164 14.57 -2.94 13.68
CA VAL A 164 13.27 -2.24 13.71
C VAL A 164 13.14 -1.32 12.49
N GLY A 165 14.18 -0.54 12.21
CA GLY A 165 14.26 0.33 11.02
C GLY A 165 14.18 -0.46 9.72
N VAL A 166 14.88 -1.60 9.62
CA VAL A 166 14.83 -2.53 8.47
C VAL A 166 13.40 -3.04 8.21
N TYR A 167 12.67 -3.49 9.24
CA TYR A 167 11.30 -3.98 9.07
C TYR A 167 10.31 -2.87 8.71
N ILE A 168 10.48 -1.66 9.26
CA ILE A 168 9.65 -0.50 8.92
C ILE A 168 9.92 -0.07 7.48
N PHE A 169 11.20 0.01 7.09
CA PHE A 169 11.65 0.39 5.76
C PHE A 169 11.24 -0.61 4.69
N ALA A 170 11.40 -1.92 4.91
CA ALA A 170 10.96 -2.95 3.98
C ALA A 170 9.45 -2.84 3.72
N ASN A 171 8.64 -2.64 4.78
CA ASN A 171 7.19 -2.45 4.64
C ASN A 171 6.82 -1.15 3.91
N LEU A 172 7.61 -0.08 4.07
CA LEU A 172 7.40 1.20 3.39
C LEU A 172 7.78 1.13 1.91
N VAL A 173 8.94 0.55 1.58
CA VAL A 173 9.37 0.31 0.19
C VAL A 173 8.40 -0.61 -0.53
N LEU A 174 7.96 -1.71 0.10
CA LEU A 174 6.91 -2.57 -0.45
C LEU A 174 5.62 -1.80 -0.76
N LYS A 175 5.21 -0.86 0.10
CA LYS A 175 4.02 -0.04 -0.13
C LYS A 175 4.19 0.93 -1.31
N LEU A 176 5.33 1.59 -1.43
CA LEU A 176 5.63 2.49 -2.55
C LEU A 176 5.74 1.71 -3.85
N LEU A 177 6.44 0.57 -3.84
CA LEU A 177 6.51 -0.38 -4.95
C LEU A 177 5.13 -0.88 -5.37
N PHE A 178 4.23 -1.21 -4.45
CA PHE A 178 2.86 -1.61 -4.81
C PHE A 178 2.04 -0.46 -5.36
N THR A 179 2.28 0.78 -4.93
CA THR A 179 1.58 1.95 -5.45
C THR A 179 2.02 2.22 -6.89
N GLU A 180 3.33 2.28 -7.13
CA GLU A 180 3.90 2.47 -8.46
C GLU A 180 3.57 1.28 -9.38
N ALA A 181 3.68 0.05 -8.89
CA ALA A 181 3.28 -1.13 -9.66
C ALA A 181 1.80 -1.05 -10.06
N TYR A 182 0.91 -0.56 -9.20
CA TYR A 182 -0.51 -0.40 -9.56
C TYR A 182 -0.73 0.69 -10.62
N LEU A 183 0.04 1.79 -10.59
CA LEU A 183 -0.05 2.85 -11.58
C LEU A 183 0.51 2.41 -12.93
N GLN A 184 1.62 1.67 -12.94
CA GLN A 184 2.30 1.18 -14.13
C GLN A 184 1.60 -0.04 -14.75
N THR A 185 0.82 -0.80 -13.99
CA THR A 185 0.07 -1.95 -14.53
C THR A 185 -1.12 -1.47 -15.38
N PRO A 186 -1.20 -1.81 -16.68
CA PRO A 186 -2.31 -1.40 -17.53
C PRO A 186 -3.69 -1.81 -17.00
N PRO A 187 -4.75 -0.99 -17.20
CA PRO A 187 -6.09 -1.25 -16.68
C PRO A 187 -6.72 -2.55 -17.23
N VAL A 188 -6.24 -3.06 -18.36
CA VAL A 188 -6.68 -4.33 -18.96
C VAL A 188 -6.29 -5.54 -18.07
N LEU A 189 -5.16 -5.45 -17.35
CA LEU A 189 -4.63 -6.55 -16.53
C LEU A 189 -5.29 -6.62 -15.14
N GLN A 190 -6.60 -6.85 -15.14
CA GLN A 190 -7.47 -6.86 -13.96
C GLN A 190 -6.99 -7.82 -12.85
N GLN A 191 -6.45 -8.98 -13.21
CA GLN A 191 -5.95 -9.97 -12.24
C GLN A 191 -4.71 -9.48 -11.50
N HIS A 192 -3.74 -8.89 -12.20
CA HIS A 192 -2.52 -8.33 -11.61
C HIS A 192 -2.84 -7.12 -10.74
N ARG A 193 -3.70 -6.22 -11.23
CA ARG A 193 -4.18 -5.06 -10.46
C ARG A 193 -4.89 -5.48 -9.18
N LYS A 194 -5.74 -6.50 -9.24
CA LYS A 194 -6.40 -7.09 -8.06
C LYS A 194 -5.38 -7.69 -7.08
N LEU A 195 -4.35 -8.37 -7.58
CA LEU A 195 -3.30 -8.93 -6.72
C LEU A 195 -2.55 -7.82 -5.97
N ILE A 196 -2.18 -6.74 -6.66
CA ILE A 196 -1.52 -5.59 -6.05
C ILE A 196 -2.44 -4.94 -5.00
N LEU A 197 -3.71 -4.69 -5.35
CA LEU A 197 -4.69 -4.10 -4.44
C LEU A 197 -4.97 -4.96 -3.21
N THR A 198 -4.85 -6.29 -3.33
CA THR A 198 -5.00 -7.23 -2.20
C THR A 198 -4.06 -6.90 -1.04
N TYR A 199 -2.87 -6.36 -1.33
CA TYR A 199 -1.88 -5.98 -0.32
C TYR A 199 -1.79 -4.47 -0.09
N LEU A 200 -2.02 -3.66 -1.13
CA LEU A 200 -1.96 -2.20 -1.03
C LEU A 200 -3.09 -1.62 -0.17
N ILE A 201 -4.31 -2.13 -0.30
CA ILE A 201 -5.47 -1.69 0.50
C ILE A 201 -5.22 -1.91 2.01
N PRO A 202 -4.96 -3.14 2.49
CA PRO A 202 -4.77 -3.37 3.92
C PRO A 202 -3.55 -2.62 4.49
N SER A 203 -2.48 -2.46 3.71
CA SER A 203 -1.31 -1.67 4.11
C SER A 203 -1.67 -0.20 4.36
N ASN A 204 -2.50 0.40 3.51
CA ASN A 204 -2.99 1.76 3.72
C ASN A 204 -3.97 1.85 4.90
N ILE A 205 -4.87 0.88 5.06
CA ILE A 205 -5.82 0.83 6.18
C ILE A 205 -5.08 0.80 7.52
N MET A 206 -4.00 0.02 7.64
CA MET A 206 -3.18 -0.05 8.86
C MET A 206 -2.49 1.27 9.19
N LEU A 207 -2.24 2.12 8.19
CA LEU A 207 -1.73 3.48 8.36
C LEU A 207 -2.84 4.51 8.59
N GLY A 208 -4.09 4.07 8.76
CA GLY A 208 -5.24 4.95 8.94
C GLY A 208 -5.68 5.69 7.67
N ARG A 209 -5.21 5.26 6.49
CA ARG A 209 -5.64 5.80 5.18
C ARG A 209 -6.64 4.84 4.55
N PHE A 210 -7.88 5.28 4.38
CA PHE A 210 -8.90 4.47 3.74
C PHE A 210 -8.91 4.72 2.21
N PRO A 211 -9.12 3.68 1.39
CA PRO A 211 -9.32 3.83 -0.05
C PRO A 211 -10.51 4.73 -0.37
N SER A 212 -10.40 5.49 -1.45
CA SER A 212 -11.48 6.33 -1.97
C SER A 212 -12.57 5.47 -2.60
N GLU A 213 -13.79 6.01 -2.66
CA GLU A 213 -14.91 5.37 -3.33
C GLU A 213 -14.64 5.13 -4.81
N ALA A 214 -13.98 6.08 -5.48
CA ALA A 214 -13.54 5.94 -6.87
C ALA A 214 -12.59 4.75 -7.09
N LEU A 215 -11.69 4.45 -6.15
CA LEU A 215 -10.81 3.28 -6.23
C LEU A 215 -11.60 1.99 -6.04
N LEU A 216 -12.55 1.97 -5.09
CA LEU A 216 -13.38 0.79 -4.79
C LEU A 216 -14.43 0.49 -5.88
N ALA A 217 -14.83 1.50 -6.65
CA ALA A 217 -15.74 1.37 -7.78
C ALA A 217 -15.09 0.69 -9.00
N ARG A 218 -13.76 0.54 -9.02
CA ARG A 218 -13.05 -0.11 -10.13
C ARG A 218 -13.32 -1.62 -10.17
N PRO A 219 -13.39 -2.24 -11.36
CA PRO A 219 -13.69 -3.67 -11.49
C PRO A 219 -12.70 -4.56 -10.74
N GLU A 220 -11.40 -4.22 -10.73
CA GLU A 220 -10.38 -4.98 -10.02
C GLU A 220 -10.56 -4.96 -8.50
N ALA A 221 -11.20 -3.91 -7.98
CA ALA A 221 -11.39 -3.66 -6.55
C ALA A 221 -12.74 -4.18 -6.03
N ALA A 222 -13.72 -4.43 -6.90
CA ALA A 222 -15.09 -4.80 -6.50
C ALA A 222 -15.13 -5.98 -5.51
N SER A 223 -14.42 -7.07 -5.82
CA SER A 223 -14.33 -8.23 -4.91
C SER A 223 -13.62 -7.91 -3.59
N LEU A 224 -12.62 -7.04 -3.60
CA LEU A 224 -11.90 -6.61 -2.40
C LEU A 224 -12.73 -5.65 -1.55
N ALA A 225 -13.58 -4.84 -2.18
CA ALA A 225 -14.48 -3.92 -1.51
C ALA A 225 -15.46 -4.68 -0.60
N THR A 226 -15.99 -5.83 -1.05
CA THR A 226 -16.87 -6.68 -0.22
C THR A 226 -16.21 -7.14 1.08
N ILE A 227 -14.89 -7.33 1.07
CA ILE A 227 -14.10 -7.80 2.20
C ILE A 227 -13.70 -6.62 3.12
N PHE A 228 -13.14 -5.56 2.54
CA PHE A 228 -12.55 -4.47 3.31
C PHE A 228 -13.54 -3.39 3.74
N LEU A 229 -14.64 -3.14 3.01
CA LEU A 229 -15.64 -2.12 3.40
C LEU A 229 -16.25 -2.35 4.78
N PRO A 230 -16.73 -3.57 5.13
CA PRO A 230 -17.28 -3.82 6.46
C PRO A 230 -16.23 -3.61 7.56
N ILE A 231 -14.98 -4.05 7.33
CA ILE A 231 -13.86 -3.87 8.27
C ILE A 231 -13.59 -2.38 8.49
N MET A 232 -13.46 -1.59 7.43
CA MET A 232 -13.20 -0.15 7.53
C MET A 232 -14.33 0.61 8.21
N SER A 233 -15.59 0.25 7.91
CA SER A 233 -16.77 0.83 8.55
C SER A 233 -16.77 0.54 10.05
N ALA A 234 -16.42 -0.68 10.46
CA ALA A 234 -16.29 -1.06 11.86
C ALA A 234 -15.16 -0.31 12.56
N VAL A 235 -13.99 -0.18 11.94
CA VAL A 235 -12.84 0.58 12.46
C VAL A 235 -13.20 2.06 12.64
N ARG A 236 -13.84 2.68 11.65
CA ARG A 236 -14.26 4.09 11.71
C ARG A 236 -15.27 4.35 12.83
N LYS A 237 -16.18 3.40 13.06
CA LYS A 237 -17.24 3.51 14.08
C LYS A 237 -16.81 3.05 15.47
N GLY A 238 -15.61 2.45 15.61
CA GLY A 238 -15.18 1.81 16.86
C GLY A 238 -16.05 0.62 17.25
N ASN A 239 -16.62 -0.10 16.28
CA ASN A 239 -17.56 -1.20 16.55
C ASN A 239 -16.83 -2.54 16.55
N PHE A 240 -16.40 -3.00 17.73
CA PHE A 240 -15.71 -4.28 17.88
C PHE A 240 -16.55 -5.48 17.44
N VAL A 241 -17.86 -5.49 17.70
CA VAL A 241 -18.73 -6.61 17.29
C VAL A 241 -18.77 -6.73 15.77
N ALA A 242 -18.98 -5.63 15.07
CA ALA A 242 -18.97 -5.61 13.60
C ALA A 242 -17.57 -5.93 13.04
N PHE A 243 -16.51 -5.46 13.70
CA PHE A 243 -15.14 -5.75 13.33
C PHE A 243 -14.87 -7.26 13.37
N GLN A 244 -15.16 -7.92 14.51
CA GLN A 244 -14.97 -9.37 14.66
C GLN A 244 -15.81 -10.15 13.66
N HIS A 245 -17.07 -9.77 13.48
CA HIS A 245 -17.94 -10.42 12.50
C HIS A 245 -17.40 -10.31 11.06
N SER A 246 -16.92 -9.13 10.67
CA SER A 246 -16.36 -8.90 9.33
C SER A 246 -15.07 -9.68 9.06
N ILE A 247 -14.21 -9.85 10.07
CA ILE A 247 -13.00 -10.67 9.97
C ILE A 247 -13.37 -12.15 9.90
N ALA A 248 -14.31 -12.62 10.73
CA ALA A 248 -14.75 -14.01 10.75
C ALA A 248 -15.38 -14.43 9.41
N LEU A 249 -16.16 -13.56 8.76
CA LEU A 249 -16.78 -13.83 7.46
C LEU A 249 -15.76 -14.18 6.37
N HIS A 250 -14.56 -13.59 6.44
CA HIS A 250 -13.50 -13.76 5.44
C HIS A 250 -12.24 -14.43 5.99
N GLU A 251 -12.31 -15.08 7.16
CA GLU A 251 -11.16 -15.60 7.92
C GLU A 251 -10.24 -16.49 7.07
N ARG A 252 -10.82 -17.48 6.36
CA ARG A 252 -10.06 -18.40 5.51
C ARG A 252 -9.34 -17.70 4.35
N TRP A 253 -9.96 -16.68 3.76
CA TRP A 253 -9.33 -15.93 2.66
C TRP A 253 -8.22 -15.02 3.18
N LEU A 254 -8.46 -14.30 4.28
CA LEU A 254 -7.48 -13.45 4.94
C LEU A 254 -6.27 -14.25 5.43
N TYR A 255 -6.50 -15.47 5.94
CA TYR A 255 -5.44 -16.38 6.36
C TYR A 255 -4.55 -16.79 5.19
N ARG A 256 -5.15 -17.26 4.08
CA ARG A 256 -4.40 -17.65 2.87
C ARG A 256 -3.60 -16.51 2.25
N LYS A 257 -4.03 -15.27 2.45
CA LYS A 257 -3.32 -14.06 1.99
C LYS A 257 -2.31 -13.50 3.00
N GLY A 258 -2.16 -14.11 4.19
CA GLY A 258 -1.28 -13.62 5.24
C GLY A 258 -1.75 -12.32 5.91
N LEU A 259 -3.01 -11.93 5.70
CA LEU A 259 -3.57 -10.65 6.16
C LEU A 259 -4.31 -10.75 7.49
N LEU A 260 -4.73 -11.96 7.89
CA LEU A 260 -5.62 -12.17 9.04
C LEU A 260 -5.08 -11.54 10.33
N PHE A 261 -3.87 -11.93 10.75
CA PHE A 261 -3.29 -11.46 12.00
C PHE A 261 -2.87 -9.99 11.93
N ALA A 262 -2.35 -9.56 10.77
CA ALA A 262 -1.98 -8.17 10.55
C ALA A 262 -3.21 -7.26 10.75
N LEU A 263 -4.33 -7.57 10.12
CA LEU A 263 -5.57 -6.78 10.27
C LEU A 263 -6.15 -6.89 11.69
N THR A 264 -6.19 -8.09 12.25
CA THR A 264 -6.77 -8.33 13.58
C THR A 264 -6.03 -7.55 14.68
N PHE A 265 -4.70 -7.57 14.68
CA PHE A 265 -3.91 -6.95 15.75
C PHE A 265 -3.51 -5.51 15.45
N ARG A 266 -3.13 -5.17 14.20
CA ARG A 266 -2.67 -3.80 13.88
C ARG A 266 -3.81 -2.80 13.83
N LEU A 267 -5.04 -3.22 13.51
CA LEU A 267 -6.19 -2.31 13.50
C LEU A 267 -6.79 -2.09 14.89
N ARG A 268 -6.55 -3.00 15.84
CA ARG A 268 -7.18 -2.96 17.17
C ARG A 268 -6.97 -1.64 17.93
N PRO A 269 -5.76 -1.03 17.96
CA PRO A 269 -5.57 0.30 18.54
C PRO A 269 -6.42 1.38 17.86
N ILE A 270 -6.58 1.30 16.53
CA ILE A 270 -7.41 2.25 15.76
C ILE A 270 -8.90 2.07 16.07
N VAL A 271 -9.36 0.83 16.25
CA VAL A 271 -10.74 0.54 16.68
C VAL A 271 -10.97 1.10 18.09
N TRP A 272 -10.05 0.87 19.03
CA TRP A 272 -10.11 1.42 20.38
C TRP A 272 -10.15 2.95 20.38
N ARG A 273 -9.29 3.59 19.59
CA ARG A 273 -9.28 5.05 19.41
C ARG A 273 -10.66 5.56 18.97
N SER A 274 -11.25 4.94 17.94
CA SER A 274 -12.58 5.34 17.44
C SER A 274 -13.69 5.06 18.46
N PHE A 275 -13.58 3.97 19.22
CA PHE A 275 -14.52 3.61 20.27
C PHE A 275 -14.50 4.63 21.42
N ILE A 276 -13.32 5.00 21.91
CA ILE A 276 -13.15 5.99 22.99
C ILE A 276 -13.59 7.39 22.51
N ARG A 277 -13.27 7.76 21.27
CA ARG A 277 -13.79 8.98 20.65
C ARG A 277 -15.31 9.02 20.66
N ARG A 278 -15.96 7.89 20.38
CA ARG A 278 -17.41 7.79 20.39
C ARG A 278 -17.99 7.87 21.81
N CYS A 279 -17.32 7.29 22.80
CA CYS A 279 -17.70 7.46 24.20
C CYS A 279 -17.67 8.94 24.58
N PHE A 280 -16.57 9.64 24.24
CA PHE A 280 -16.46 11.08 24.45
C PHE A 280 -17.56 11.87 23.75
N LEU A 281 -17.88 11.57 22.49
CA LEU A 281 -18.99 12.24 21.79
C LEU A 281 -20.36 12.06 22.45
N LEU A 282 -20.55 10.97 23.20
CA LEU A 282 -21.82 10.67 23.85
C LEU A 282 -21.91 11.22 25.28
N THR A 283 -20.77 11.41 25.96
CA THR A 283 -20.75 11.83 27.37
C THR A 283 -20.18 13.23 27.59
N TYR A 284 -19.56 13.82 26.57
CA TYR A 284 -19.00 15.16 26.67
C TYR A 284 -20.10 16.23 26.67
N GLU A 285 -20.19 16.94 27.80
CA GLU A 285 -21.00 18.14 27.92
C GLU A 285 -20.08 19.37 27.88
N PRO A 286 -20.25 20.28 26.89
CA PRO A 286 -19.46 21.50 26.85
C PRO A 286 -19.85 22.41 28.03
N PRO A 287 -18.88 23.14 28.61
CA PRO A 287 -19.20 24.14 29.62
C PRO A 287 -20.14 25.20 29.02
N PRO A 288 -21.04 25.78 29.84
CA PRO A 288 -21.99 26.79 29.37
C PRO A 288 -21.26 27.99 28.74
N PRO A 289 -21.80 28.57 27.65
CA PRO A 289 -21.13 29.60 26.87
C PRO A 289 -20.89 30.92 27.62
N THR A 290 -21.48 31.08 28.81
CA THR A 290 -21.30 32.22 29.71
C THR A 290 -20.05 32.13 30.58
N ALA A 291 -19.45 30.94 30.67
CA ALA A 291 -18.23 30.72 31.43
C ALA A 291 -17.01 30.76 30.51
N ASP A 292 -16.11 31.72 30.71
CA ASP A 292 -14.73 31.68 30.20
C ASP A 292 -13.92 30.58 30.90
N SER A 293 -14.40 29.33 30.76
CA SER A 293 -13.79 28.19 31.39
C SER A 293 -12.46 27.88 30.70
N ARG A 294 -11.40 27.85 31.49
CA ARG A 294 -10.08 27.32 31.11
C ARG A 294 -10.00 25.80 31.32
N ALA A 295 -11.09 25.17 31.77
CA ALA A 295 -11.10 23.73 32.02
C ALA A 295 -10.88 22.96 30.72
N ALA A 296 -9.96 21.99 30.79
CA ALA A 296 -9.74 21.06 29.70
C ALA A 296 -11.00 20.20 29.48
N PRO A 297 -11.40 19.91 28.24
CA PRO A 297 -12.42 18.89 27.97
C PRO A 297 -11.96 17.55 28.54
N THR A 298 -12.80 16.89 29.35
CA THR A 298 -12.44 15.62 29.99
C THR A 298 -13.40 14.48 29.63
N LEU A 299 -12.89 13.26 29.63
CA LEU A 299 -13.62 12.00 29.49
C LEU A 299 -13.47 11.19 30.78
N ASN A 300 -14.58 10.73 31.36
CA ASN A 300 -14.54 9.80 32.49
C ASN A 300 -14.25 8.37 31.99
N LEU A 301 -13.23 7.72 32.54
CA LEU A 301 -12.87 6.35 32.16
C LEU A 301 -13.94 5.34 32.60
N ALA A 302 -14.75 5.66 33.62
CA ALA A 302 -15.88 4.84 34.04
C ALA A 302 -16.90 4.66 32.89
N ASP A 303 -17.14 5.71 32.08
CA ASP A 303 -18.06 5.63 30.94
C ASP A 303 -17.52 4.65 29.86
N VAL A 304 -16.22 4.73 29.61
CA VAL A 304 -15.52 3.84 28.67
C VAL A 304 -15.55 2.40 29.19
N TYR A 305 -15.34 2.20 30.49
CA TYR A 305 -15.43 0.91 31.16
C TYR A 305 -16.82 0.28 31.03
N VAL A 306 -17.89 1.03 31.29
CA VAL A 306 -19.27 0.55 31.15
C VAL A 306 -19.55 0.16 29.70
N ALA A 307 -19.19 1.03 28.74
CA ALA A 307 -19.38 0.76 27.33
C ALA A 307 -18.58 -0.47 26.86
N ALA A 308 -17.33 -0.61 27.30
CA ALA A 308 -16.46 -1.74 26.95
C ALA A 308 -16.99 -3.05 27.56
N SER A 309 -17.40 -3.03 28.83
CA SER A 309 -18.01 -4.19 29.50
C SER A 309 -19.28 -4.65 28.77
N TYR A 310 -20.11 -3.71 28.32
CA TYR A 310 -21.27 -4.02 27.49
C TYR A 310 -20.88 -4.66 26.16
N VAL A 311 -19.87 -4.14 25.47
CA VAL A 311 -19.38 -4.70 24.21
C VAL A 311 -18.79 -6.11 24.41
N GLN A 312 -18.04 -6.35 25.48
CA GLN A 312 -17.50 -7.67 25.81
C GLN A 312 -18.63 -8.70 25.99
N ARG A 313 -19.67 -8.36 26.78
CA ARG A 313 -20.84 -9.24 26.94
C ARG A 313 -21.55 -9.53 25.61
N ARG A 314 -21.61 -8.54 24.72
CA ARG A 314 -22.17 -8.73 23.36
C ARG A 314 -21.33 -9.67 22.51
N LEU A 315 -20.01 -9.62 22.61
CA LEU A 315 -19.13 -10.56 21.91
C LEU A 315 -19.35 -11.99 22.41
N GLU A 316 -19.56 -12.16 23.72
CA GLU A 316 -19.88 -13.43 24.37
C GLU A 316 -21.28 -13.98 24.03
N GLY A 317 -22.07 -13.26 23.22
CA GLY A 317 -23.37 -13.72 22.76
C GLY A 317 -24.54 -13.37 23.69
N HIS A 318 -24.33 -12.52 24.71
CA HIS A 318 -25.46 -12.04 25.52
C HIS A 318 -26.41 -11.21 24.65
N ALA A 319 -27.67 -11.64 24.57
CA ALA A 319 -28.68 -10.98 23.75
C ALA A 319 -29.01 -9.60 24.35
N GLN A 320 -29.36 -8.65 23.49
CA GLN A 320 -29.95 -7.39 23.96
C GLN A 320 -31.31 -7.73 24.61
N ALA A 321 -31.57 -7.19 25.79
CA ALA A 321 -32.93 -7.13 26.29
C ALA A 321 -33.75 -6.33 25.26
N ARG A 322 -34.49 -7.02 24.39
CA ARG A 322 -35.47 -6.35 23.52
C ARG A 322 -36.39 -5.58 24.46
N PRO A 323 -36.66 -4.28 24.22
CA PRO A 323 -37.74 -3.61 24.92
C PRO A 323 -39.01 -4.40 24.58
N GLN A 324 -39.49 -5.19 25.54
CA GLN A 324 -40.78 -5.86 25.42
C GLN A 324 -41.80 -4.75 25.19
N GLN A 325 -42.38 -4.70 23.99
CA GLN A 325 -43.70 -4.09 23.84
C GLN A 325 -44.58 -4.79 24.89
N GLN A 326 -44.97 -4.05 25.92
CA GLN A 326 -45.77 -4.53 27.04
C GLN A 326 -47.15 -5.00 26.52
N HIS A 327 -47.22 -6.24 26.05
CA HIS A 327 -48.47 -6.97 26.11
C HIS A 327 -48.60 -7.50 27.52
N LYS A 328 -49.48 -6.86 28.31
CA LYS A 328 -49.88 -7.25 29.65
C LYS A 328 -50.44 -8.69 29.62
N ARG A 329 -49.57 -9.68 29.80
CA ARG A 329 -49.98 -11.01 30.29
C ARG A 329 -49.20 -11.29 31.57
N PRO A 330 -49.87 -11.76 32.64
CA PRO A 330 -49.22 -12.01 33.91
C PRO A 330 -48.43 -13.31 33.79
N VAL A 331 -47.16 -13.20 33.40
CA VAL A 331 -46.21 -14.31 33.44
C VAL A 331 -45.08 -13.90 34.38
N ASN A 332 -44.72 -14.77 35.32
CA ASN A 332 -43.71 -14.50 36.35
C ASN A 332 -42.44 -13.86 35.77
N ASN A 333 -42.22 -12.58 36.08
CA ASN A 333 -41.09 -11.77 35.59
C ASN A 333 -39.72 -12.38 35.92
N ILE A 334 -39.64 -13.17 37.00
CA ILE A 334 -38.42 -13.85 37.43
C ILE A 334 -38.03 -14.97 36.45
N PHE A 335 -39.03 -15.72 35.96
CA PHE A 335 -38.80 -16.84 35.06
C PHE A 335 -38.38 -16.36 33.66
N MET A 336 -39.03 -15.30 33.14
CA MET A 336 -38.63 -14.70 31.86
C MET A 336 -37.24 -14.06 31.93
N LYS A 337 -36.86 -13.42 33.05
CA LYS A 337 -35.52 -12.86 33.23
C LYS A 337 -34.44 -13.95 33.24
N ALA A 338 -34.72 -15.12 33.80
CA ALA A 338 -33.83 -16.28 33.76
C ALA A 338 -33.71 -16.88 32.35
N VAL A 339 -34.82 -17.01 31.62
CA VAL A 339 -34.85 -17.60 30.26
C VAL A 339 -34.25 -16.65 29.19
N THR A 340 -34.26 -15.34 29.40
CA THR A 340 -33.55 -14.40 28.51
C THR A 340 -32.04 -14.34 28.75
N ASN A 341 -31.57 -14.77 29.93
CA ASN A 341 -30.16 -14.77 30.32
C ASN A 341 -29.52 -16.17 30.27
N SER A 342 -30.24 -17.19 29.81
CA SER A 342 -29.82 -18.59 29.83
C SER A 342 -29.04 -19.05 28.59
N ALA A 343 -28.46 -18.13 27.82
CA ALA A 343 -27.48 -18.49 26.81
C ALA A 343 -26.11 -18.59 27.49
N SER A 344 -25.55 -19.79 27.57
CA SER A 344 -24.18 -20.00 28.02
C SER A 344 -23.23 -19.08 27.25
N PRO A 345 -22.34 -18.32 27.91
CA PRO A 345 -21.46 -17.40 27.22
C PRO A 345 -20.63 -18.16 26.18
N ARG A 346 -20.62 -17.66 24.95
CA ARG A 346 -19.81 -18.23 23.87
C ARG A 346 -18.33 -18.13 24.28
N SER A 347 -17.61 -19.24 24.17
CA SER A 347 -16.15 -19.23 24.29
C SER A 347 -15.55 -18.49 23.09
N LEU A 348 -14.81 -17.42 23.39
CA LEU A 348 -14.20 -16.54 22.40
C LEU A 348 -12.75 -16.97 22.17
N LYS A 349 -12.33 -16.97 20.90
CA LYS A 349 -10.90 -17.09 20.56
C LYS A 349 -10.11 -15.95 21.20
N PRO A 350 -8.80 -16.09 21.45
CA PRO A 350 -7.97 -15.01 22.00
C PRO A 350 -8.12 -13.66 21.27
N SER A 351 -8.28 -13.70 19.96
CA SER A 351 -8.47 -12.52 19.12
C SER A 351 -9.88 -11.94 19.09
N GLU A 352 -10.90 -12.67 19.56
CA GLU A 352 -12.32 -12.29 19.43
C GLU A 352 -12.79 -11.34 20.55
N GLY A 353 -12.17 -11.40 21.74
CA GLY A 353 -12.48 -10.51 22.87
C GLY A 353 -12.02 -9.06 22.67
N LEU A 354 -12.32 -8.20 23.65
CA LEU A 354 -11.77 -6.83 23.71
C LEU A 354 -10.28 -6.80 24.11
N PHE A 355 -9.89 -7.71 25.00
CA PHE A 355 -8.51 -7.89 25.46
C PHE A 355 -7.98 -9.27 25.05
N TRP A 356 -8.48 -10.33 25.69
CA TRP A 356 -8.11 -11.71 25.40
C TRP A 356 -9.29 -12.67 25.61
N GLY A 357 -9.89 -13.17 24.53
CA GLY A 357 -11.04 -14.09 24.62
C GLY A 357 -12.15 -13.58 25.55
N ASN A 358 -12.52 -14.39 26.55
CA ASN A 358 -13.55 -14.06 27.55
C ASN A 358 -13.02 -13.29 28.77
N LEU A 359 -11.82 -12.70 28.72
CA LEU A 359 -11.28 -11.94 29.85
C LEU A 359 -12.22 -10.75 30.17
N PRO A 360 -12.67 -10.60 31.42
CA PRO A 360 -13.55 -9.51 31.79
C PRO A 360 -12.81 -8.18 31.70
N VAL A 361 -13.50 -7.16 31.19
CA VAL A 361 -12.98 -5.80 31.17
C VAL A 361 -12.83 -5.30 32.61
N THR A 362 -11.69 -4.69 32.92
CA THR A 362 -11.45 -3.98 34.19
C THR A 362 -11.15 -2.50 33.95
N GLU A 363 -11.34 -1.66 34.98
CA GLU A 363 -11.00 -0.23 34.89
C GLU A 363 -9.51 -0.01 34.60
N LYS A 364 -8.63 -0.83 35.20
CA LYS A 364 -7.18 -0.78 34.97
C LYS A 364 -6.81 -1.11 33.52
N GLU A 365 -7.49 -2.05 32.89
CA GLU A 365 -7.26 -2.39 31.48
C GLU A 365 -7.70 -1.25 30.55
N VAL A 366 -8.83 -0.60 30.85
CA VAL A 366 -9.30 0.58 30.10
C VAL A 366 -8.31 1.72 30.24
N GLU A 367 -7.85 1.98 31.46
CA GLU A 367 -6.81 2.96 31.74
C GLU A 367 -5.52 2.65 30.96
N GLY A 368 -5.08 1.40 30.95
CA GLY A 368 -3.93 0.93 30.18
C GLY A 368 -4.09 1.12 28.67
N VAL A 369 -5.30 0.90 28.13
CA VAL A 369 -5.59 1.17 26.71
C VAL A 369 -5.48 2.67 26.41
N VAL A 370 -6.07 3.53 27.24
CA VAL A 370 -5.99 4.98 27.04
C VAL A 370 -4.54 5.45 27.13
N ALA A 371 -3.78 4.99 28.13
CA ALA A 371 -2.36 5.29 28.28
C ALA A 371 -1.56 4.84 27.04
N ALA A 372 -1.80 3.63 26.53
CA ALA A 372 -1.14 3.13 25.33
C ALA A 372 -1.47 3.95 24.07
N LEU A 373 -2.71 4.42 23.92
CA LEU A 373 -3.10 5.27 22.80
C LEU A 373 -2.47 6.67 22.88
N ILE A 374 -2.32 7.22 24.07
CA ILE A 374 -1.59 8.48 24.30
C ILE A 374 -0.11 8.30 23.94
N ALA A 375 0.53 7.24 24.44
CA ALA A 375 1.93 6.94 24.15
C ALA A 375 2.19 6.70 22.64
N GLN A 376 1.21 6.21 21.90
CA GLN A 376 1.29 6.03 20.44
C GLN A 376 0.94 7.30 19.64
N GLY A 377 0.59 8.41 20.29
CA GLY A 377 0.13 9.65 19.65
C GLY A 377 -1.26 9.55 19.00
N LEU A 378 -1.99 8.44 19.22
CA LEU A 378 -3.32 8.21 18.65
C LEU A 378 -4.42 9.02 19.36
N MET A 379 -4.14 9.44 20.59
CA MET A 379 -4.92 10.37 21.40
C MET A 379 -3.98 11.41 22.01
N HIS A 380 -4.39 12.68 22.03
CA HIS A 380 -3.54 13.77 22.53
C HIS A 380 -4.16 14.42 23.78
N GLY A 381 -3.48 14.23 24.91
CA GLY A 381 -3.97 14.61 26.22
C GLY A 381 -3.14 13.95 27.32
N PHE A 382 -3.60 14.06 28.57
CA PHE A 382 -2.99 13.38 29.70
C PHE A 382 -4.05 12.61 30.50
N LEU A 383 -3.57 11.60 31.22
CA LEU A 383 -4.39 10.76 32.08
C LEU A 383 -4.27 11.23 33.52
N ALA A 384 -5.38 11.65 34.12
CA ALA A 384 -5.44 12.04 35.52
C ALA A 384 -5.80 10.80 36.37
N HIS A 385 -4.78 9.99 36.68
CA HIS A 385 -4.89 8.71 37.38
C HIS A 385 -5.73 8.78 38.67
N SER A 386 -5.53 9.81 39.50
CA SER A 386 -6.26 9.99 40.76
C SER A 386 -7.77 10.21 40.59
N SER A 387 -8.20 10.71 39.43
CA SER A 387 -9.60 11.03 39.13
C SER A 387 -10.23 10.10 38.09
N GLY A 388 -9.46 9.18 37.50
CA GLY A 388 -9.94 8.30 36.43
C GLY A 388 -10.43 9.06 35.20
N ARG A 389 -9.75 10.15 34.81
CA ARG A 389 -10.16 11.00 33.68
C ARG A 389 -9.07 11.18 32.64
N PHE A 390 -9.47 11.20 31.38
CA PHE A 390 -8.62 11.64 30.27
C PHE A 390 -8.93 13.11 29.96
N ALA A 391 -7.90 13.97 29.98
CA ALA A 391 -8.04 15.40 29.71
C ALA A 391 -7.40 15.76 28.36
N VAL A 392 -8.19 16.39 27.48
CA VAL A 392 -7.75 16.81 26.15
C VAL A 392 -6.93 18.10 26.25
N MET A 393 -5.74 18.09 25.64
CA MET A 393 -4.85 19.25 25.60
C MET A 393 -5.03 20.06 24.31
N GLY A 394 -5.01 21.40 24.42
CA GLY A 394 -4.95 22.28 23.24
C GLY A 394 -6.27 22.46 22.47
N ALA A 395 -7.42 22.15 23.08
CA ALA A 395 -8.74 22.23 22.44
C ALA A 395 -9.02 23.60 21.80
N LYS A 396 -8.68 24.72 22.46
CA LYS A 396 -8.88 26.07 21.91
C LYS A 396 -8.02 26.33 20.67
N LYS A 397 -6.76 25.88 20.68
CA LYS A 397 -5.80 26.08 19.57
C LYS A 397 -6.15 25.23 18.34
N ALA A 398 -6.69 24.03 18.56
CA ALA A 398 -7.00 23.09 17.48
C ALA A 398 -8.42 23.27 16.86
N GLY A 399 -9.19 24.27 17.29
CA GLY A 399 -10.56 24.47 16.81
C GLY A 399 -11.60 23.51 17.42
N GLY A 400 -11.30 22.88 18.55
CA GLY A 400 -12.25 22.10 19.35
C GLY A 400 -11.66 20.87 20.05
N PRO A 401 -12.39 20.27 21.00
CA PRO A 401 -11.93 19.10 21.76
C PRO A 401 -11.60 17.88 20.89
N LEU A 402 -12.36 17.66 19.82
CA LEU A 402 -12.17 16.49 18.96
C LEU A 402 -10.93 16.61 18.08
N ALA A 403 -10.71 17.80 17.49
CA ALA A 403 -9.56 18.07 16.65
C ALA A 403 -8.25 18.02 17.45
N ALA A 404 -8.30 18.51 18.70
CA ALA A 404 -7.19 18.41 19.65
C ALA A 404 -6.95 16.98 20.14
N GLY A 405 -7.99 16.29 20.62
CA GLY A 405 -7.85 15.02 21.33
C GLY A 405 -7.68 13.78 20.45
N TRP A 406 -8.15 13.83 19.21
CA TRP A 406 -8.11 12.70 18.27
C TRP A 406 -7.48 13.11 16.93
N PRO A 407 -6.16 13.34 16.90
CA PRO A 407 -5.47 13.74 15.67
C PRO A 407 -5.58 12.67 14.57
N ALA A 408 -5.39 13.07 13.31
CA ALA A 408 -5.49 12.16 12.17
C ALA A 408 -4.44 11.03 12.29
N VAL A 409 -4.91 9.77 12.28
CA VAL A 409 -4.06 8.58 12.50
C VAL A 409 -2.88 8.54 11.54
N ALA A 410 -3.12 8.77 10.24
CA ALA A 410 -2.07 8.80 9.25
C ALA A 410 -1.01 9.86 9.54
N ARG A 411 -1.42 11.06 9.97
CA ARG A 411 -0.50 12.14 10.32
C ARG A 411 0.39 11.75 11.52
N MET A 412 -0.19 11.19 12.57
CA MET A 412 0.55 10.79 13.78
C MET A 412 1.54 9.66 13.51
N ILE A 413 1.14 8.70 12.68
CA ILE A 413 2.06 7.63 12.29
C ILE A 413 3.24 8.21 11.50
N LEU A 414 3.01 9.18 10.62
CA LEU A 414 4.10 9.81 9.84
C LEU A 414 4.98 10.71 10.72
N GLU A 415 4.40 11.51 11.62
CA GLU A 415 5.16 12.36 12.55
C GLU A 415 6.07 11.52 13.44
N ARG A 416 5.57 10.41 13.99
CA ARG A 416 6.40 9.48 14.76
C ARG A 416 7.50 8.84 13.92
N LEU A 417 7.19 8.44 12.68
CA LEU A 417 8.22 7.92 11.77
C LEU A 417 9.30 8.98 11.52
N ALA A 418 8.93 10.24 11.34
CA ALA A 418 9.88 11.34 11.19
C ALA A 418 10.70 11.59 12.47
N GLU A 419 10.10 11.51 13.66
CA GLU A 419 10.79 11.58 14.96
C GLU A 419 11.79 10.43 15.15
N GLU A 420 11.46 9.24 14.65
CA GLU A 420 12.33 8.08 14.59
C GLU A 420 13.43 8.20 13.49
N GLY A 421 13.50 9.35 12.80
CA GLY A 421 14.48 9.62 11.75
C GLY A 421 14.18 8.93 10.41
N VAL A 422 12.94 8.45 10.22
CA VAL A 422 12.48 7.80 9.00
C VAL A 422 11.81 8.84 8.10
N ASP A 423 12.56 9.38 7.14
CA ASP A 423 11.98 10.18 6.06
C ASP A 423 11.22 9.26 5.08
N ILE A 424 9.90 9.43 5.04
CA ILE A 424 8.99 8.63 4.21
C ILE A 424 9.10 9.00 2.72
N ASP A 425 9.51 10.23 2.42
CA ASP A 425 9.63 10.73 1.06
C ASP A 425 11.07 10.59 0.55
N GLN A 426 12.06 10.49 1.43
CA GLN A 426 13.46 10.22 1.09
C GLN A 426 13.73 8.73 1.23
N VAL A 427 13.45 8.00 0.15
CA VAL A 427 14.03 6.68 -0.03
C VAL A 427 15.51 6.89 -0.41
N PRO A 428 16.48 6.39 0.38
CA PRO A 428 17.90 6.51 0.04
C PRO A 428 18.15 6.00 -1.40
N ALA A 429 18.86 6.78 -2.20
CA ALA A 429 19.14 6.55 -3.63
C ALA A 429 17.96 6.75 -4.62
N TRP A 430 16.86 7.39 -4.22
CA TRP A 430 15.75 7.71 -5.13
C TRP A 430 15.93 9.07 -5.81
N VAL A 431 15.99 9.11 -7.14
CA VAL A 431 16.00 10.36 -7.92
C VAL A 431 14.57 10.88 -8.06
N ARG A 432 14.24 12.01 -7.42
CA ARG A 432 12.93 12.65 -7.57
C ARG A 432 12.84 13.36 -8.92
N MET A 433 11.76 13.16 -9.68
CA MET A 433 11.47 14.03 -10.82
C MET A 433 11.19 15.47 -10.36
N PRO A 434 11.61 16.50 -11.11
CA PRO A 434 11.33 17.89 -10.76
C PRO A 434 9.82 18.17 -10.64
N ARG A 435 9.43 19.05 -9.70
CA ARG A 435 8.03 19.48 -9.53
C ARG A 435 7.55 20.18 -10.81
N GLY A 436 6.57 19.61 -11.50
CA GLY A 436 5.99 20.17 -12.74
C GLY A 436 5.52 19.13 -13.77
N TYR A 437 5.87 17.85 -13.59
CA TYR A 437 5.43 16.74 -14.44
C TYR A 437 4.37 15.88 -13.76
N ALA A 438 3.18 16.43 -13.53
CA ALA A 438 1.99 15.68 -13.12
C ALA A 438 0.76 16.18 -13.88
#